data_AF-A0A6G1R271-F1
#
_entry.id   AF-A0A6G1R271-F1
#
_cell.length_a   1.000
_cell.length_b   1.000
_cell.length_c   1.000
_cell.angle_alpha   90.00
_cell.angle_beta   90.00
_cell.angle_gamma   90.00
#
_symmetry.space_group_name_H-M   'P 1'
#
loop_
_entity.id
_entity.type
_entity.pdbx_description
1 polymer ?
#
loop_
_entity_poly.entity_id
_entity_poly.type
_entity_poly.pdbx_seq_one_letter_code
_entity_poly.pdbx_strand_id
1 'polypeptide(L)'
;RSNTLPAAIEWLHPVKSHLPFIFLHRTFRYSKYREPEQYISLDGNSLTTEDLVSLGKGLYKIKLTPEAEAKVNQSREVIERIVKEQTVVYGITTGFGKFARTVIPNNKLRELQVNLVRSHSAGVGKPLSPERSRMLLALRINVLAKGYSGISLETLQQVIEAFNASCLPYIPEKGTVGASGDLAPLSHLALGLIGEGKMWSPKSGWADAKYVLEAHGLRPITLKPKEGLALINGTQMITSLGCEAVE
;
A
#
# COMPACT_ATOMS: atom_id res chain seq x y z
N ARG A 1 -21.95 -2.70 72.17
CA ARG A 1 -22.11 -4.02 72.85
C ARG A 1 -22.93 -4.91 71.92
N SER A 2 -22.54 -6.19 71.80
CA SER A 2 -23.05 -7.30 70.94
C SER A 2 -22.99 -7.07 69.41
N ASN A 3 -21.99 -7.55 68.65
CA ASN A 3 -21.61 -8.94 68.30
C ASN A 3 -22.79 -9.83 67.89
N THR A 4 -22.84 -10.22 66.61
CA THR A 4 -22.64 -11.63 66.16
C THR A 4 -22.63 -11.71 64.62
N LEU A 5 -21.51 -12.17 64.06
CA LEU A 5 -21.44 -12.90 62.79
C LEU A 5 -21.96 -14.34 63.01
N PRO A 6 -22.31 -15.04 61.93
CA PRO A 6 -21.60 -16.30 61.68
C PRO A 6 -21.13 -16.47 60.23
N ALA A 7 -19.95 -17.09 60.11
CA ALA A 7 -19.44 -17.80 58.93
C ALA A 7 -20.33 -19.05 58.66
N ALA A 8 -20.34 -19.77 57.54
CA ALA A 8 -19.28 -20.26 56.65
C ALA A 8 -19.96 -21.21 55.61
N ILE A 9 -19.38 -21.32 54.39
CA ILE A 9 -19.10 -22.58 53.62
C ILE A 9 -20.35 -23.42 53.16
N GLU A 10 -20.59 -23.92 51.94
CA GLU A 10 -19.78 -24.47 50.84
C GLU A 10 -20.64 -24.64 49.55
N TRP A 11 -20.07 -24.31 48.38
CA TRP A 11 -20.03 -25.03 47.10
C TRP A 11 -21.27 -25.56 46.32
N LEU A 12 -21.25 -25.19 45.03
CA LEU A 12 -21.62 -25.91 43.79
C LEU A 12 -23.08 -25.99 43.35
N HIS A 13 -23.42 -25.22 42.30
CA HIS A 13 -24.07 -25.73 41.09
C HIS A 13 -23.76 -24.81 39.88
N PRO A 14 -23.77 -25.36 38.64
CA PRO A 14 -22.91 -24.92 37.54
C PRO A 14 -23.45 -23.69 36.79
N VAL A 15 -22.56 -22.75 36.50
CA VAL A 15 -22.83 -21.65 35.56
C VAL A 15 -22.94 -22.24 34.15
N LYS A 16 -24.17 -22.24 33.63
CA LYS A 16 -24.46 -22.57 32.23
C LYS A 16 -23.66 -21.66 31.30
N SER A 17 -22.76 -22.30 30.56
CA SER A 17 -22.14 -21.83 29.32
C SER A 17 -23.07 -20.92 28.51
N HIS A 18 -22.76 -19.63 28.46
CA HIS A 18 -23.31 -18.72 27.46
C HIS A 18 -22.23 -18.51 26.40
N LEU A 19 -22.53 -19.02 25.21
CA LEU A 19 -21.74 -18.94 23.99
C LEU A 19 -21.34 -17.48 23.67
N PRO A 20 -20.19 -17.27 23.02
CA PRO A 20 -19.72 -15.94 22.68
C PRO A 20 -20.66 -15.27 21.67
N PHE A 21 -20.84 -13.97 21.86
CA PHE A 21 -21.51 -13.05 20.95
C PHE A 21 -20.87 -13.15 19.55
N ILE A 22 -21.49 -13.95 18.67
CA ILE A 22 -21.11 -14.03 17.27
C ILE A 22 -21.50 -12.69 16.65
N PHE A 23 -20.50 -11.85 16.39
CA PHE A 23 -20.65 -10.75 15.46
C PHE A 23 -21.08 -11.36 14.12
N LEU A 24 -22.33 -11.13 13.76
CA LEU A 24 -22.87 -11.48 12.45
C LEU A 24 -22.14 -10.61 11.43
N HIS A 25 -20.93 -11.01 11.05
CA HIS A 25 -20.31 -10.54 9.83
C HIS A 25 -21.34 -10.80 8.73
N ARG A 26 -21.84 -9.73 8.14
CA ARG A 26 -22.38 -9.78 6.78
C ARG A 26 -21.23 -10.32 5.93
N THR A 27 -21.16 -11.64 5.82
CA THR A 27 -20.37 -12.32 4.81
C THR A 27 -21.03 -11.93 3.50
N PHE A 28 -20.58 -10.82 2.93
CA PHE A 28 -20.60 -10.69 1.48
C PHE A 28 -19.82 -11.91 0.99
N ARG A 29 -20.55 -12.98 0.66
CA ARG A 29 -20.02 -14.11 -0.06
C ARG A 29 -19.42 -13.51 -1.34
N TYR A 30 -18.10 -13.39 -1.41
CA TYR A 30 -17.34 -13.23 -2.65
C TYR A 30 -17.49 -14.53 -3.46
N SER A 31 -18.73 -14.84 -3.82
CA SER A 31 -19.09 -15.90 -4.75
C SER A 31 -18.79 -15.33 -6.12
N LYS A 32 -17.60 -15.67 -6.63
CA LYS A 32 -17.02 -15.42 -7.97
C LYS A 32 -15.97 -14.29 -8.07
N TYR A 33 -14.98 -14.22 -7.17
CA TYR A 33 -13.69 -13.66 -7.61
C TYR A 33 -13.16 -14.58 -8.72
N ARG A 34 -13.06 -14.05 -9.95
CA ARG A 34 -12.39 -14.71 -11.07
C ARG A 34 -11.11 -13.97 -11.32
N GLU A 35 -10.02 -14.70 -11.39
CA GLU A 35 -8.73 -14.12 -11.71
C GLU A 35 -8.77 -13.62 -13.17
N PRO A 36 -8.42 -12.36 -13.44
CA PRO A 36 -8.42 -11.84 -14.80
C PRO A 36 -7.32 -12.50 -15.64
N GLU A 37 -7.67 -12.87 -16.87
CA GLU A 37 -6.74 -13.46 -17.85
C GLU A 37 -6.15 -12.42 -18.80
N GLN A 38 -6.85 -11.29 -18.98
CA GLN A 38 -6.46 -10.21 -19.88
C GLN A 38 -5.58 -9.18 -19.18
N TYR A 39 -4.73 -8.51 -19.97
CA TYR A 39 -3.79 -7.51 -19.49
C TYR A 39 -4.04 -6.16 -20.16
N ILE A 40 -3.93 -5.08 -19.37
CA ILE A 40 -3.69 -3.73 -19.87
C ILE A 40 -2.18 -3.46 -19.79
N SER A 41 -1.61 -2.95 -20.88
CA SER A 41 -0.20 -2.57 -20.94
C SER A 41 -0.06 -1.09 -20.57
N LEU A 42 0.69 -0.79 -19.51
CA LEU A 42 0.92 0.58 -19.06
C LEU A 42 2.21 1.14 -19.64
N ASP A 43 2.11 2.31 -20.26
CA ASP A 43 3.21 3.07 -20.87
C ASP A 43 3.54 4.38 -20.10
N GLY A 44 2.78 4.66 -19.04
CA GLY A 44 2.85 5.87 -18.22
C GLY A 44 2.14 7.10 -18.79
N ASN A 45 1.39 6.98 -19.89
CA ASN A 45 0.81 8.11 -20.60
C ASN A 45 -0.62 7.88 -21.10
N SER A 46 -0.97 6.66 -21.51
CA SER A 46 -2.18 6.39 -22.30
C SER A 46 -3.32 5.73 -21.52
N LEU A 47 -3.16 5.54 -20.20
CA LEU A 47 -4.20 4.97 -19.34
C LEU A 47 -5.42 5.90 -19.27
N THR A 48 -6.59 5.42 -19.67
CA THR A 48 -7.85 6.19 -19.64
C THR A 48 -8.60 6.04 -18.31
N THR A 49 -9.63 6.86 -18.11
CA THR A 49 -10.53 6.77 -16.95
C THR A 49 -11.33 5.47 -16.95
N GLU A 50 -11.84 5.04 -18.12
CA GLU A 50 -12.52 3.76 -18.31
C GLU A 50 -11.61 2.56 -17.99
N ASP A 51 -10.36 2.58 -18.48
CA ASP A 51 -9.37 1.55 -18.14
C ASP A 51 -9.15 1.46 -16.64
N LEU A 52 -9.03 2.62 -15.97
CA LEU A 52 -8.81 2.68 -14.54
C LEU A 52 -9.97 2.08 -13.74
N VAL A 53 -11.21 2.42 -14.11
CA VAL A 53 -12.42 1.83 -13.50
C VAL A 53 -12.48 0.33 -13.76
N SER A 54 -12.13 -0.13 -14.96
CA SER A 54 -12.07 -1.55 -15.31
C SER A 54 -11.00 -2.32 -14.51
N LEU A 55 -9.84 -1.70 -14.28
CA LEU A 55 -8.80 -2.22 -13.38
C LEU A 55 -9.29 -2.28 -11.93
N GLY A 56 -10.05 -1.27 -11.49
CA GLY A 56 -10.72 -1.22 -10.19
C GLY A 56 -11.67 -2.40 -9.98
N LYS A 57 -12.53 -2.67 -10.97
CA LYS A 57 -13.47 -3.81 -10.99
C LYS A 57 -12.78 -5.19 -11.08
N GLY A 58 -11.45 -5.22 -11.24
CA GLY A 58 -10.68 -6.47 -11.30
C GLY A 58 -10.80 -7.21 -12.63
N LEU A 59 -11.13 -6.51 -13.73
CA LEU A 59 -11.31 -7.11 -15.05
C LEU A 59 -9.99 -7.40 -15.76
N TYR A 60 -8.91 -6.72 -15.38
CA TYR A 60 -7.61 -6.81 -16.03
C TYR A 60 -6.45 -6.94 -15.03
N LYS A 61 -5.38 -7.60 -15.50
CA LYS A 61 -4.03 -7.52 -14.96
C LYS A 61 -3.26 -6.36 -15.59
N ILE A 62 -2.15 -5.96 -14.98
CA ILE A 62 -1.22 -4.98 -15.51
C ILE A 62 0.06 -5.68 -15.97
N LYS A 63 0.61 -5.19 -17.08
CA LYS A 63 2.02 -5.36 -17.47
C LYS A 63 2.56 -4.03 -17.97
N LEU A 64 3.88 -3.86 -18.02
CA LEU A 64 4.50 -2.68 -18.63
C LEU A 64 4.70 -2.89 -20.13
N THR A 65 4.79 -1.80 -20.89
CA THR A 65 5.35 -1.87 -22.24
C THR A 65 6.89 -1.91 -22.17
N PRO A 66 7.58 -2.48 -23.17
CA PRO A 66 9.05 -2.48 -23.22
C PRO A 66 9.66 -1.07 -23.12
N GLU A 67 8.99 -0.06 -23.70
CA GLU A 67 9.44 1.32 -23.65
C GLU A 67 9.32 1.91 -22.24
N ALA A 68 8.27 1.55 -21.48
CA ALA A 68 8.13 1.95 -20.08
C ALA A 68 9.20 1.30 -19.20
N GLU A 69 9.50 0.01 -19.41
CA GLU A 69 10.60 -0.66 -18.71
C GLU A 69 11.95 0.02 -18.96
N ALA A 70 12.23 0.38 -20.22
CA ALA A 70 13.44 1.11 -20.59
C ALA A 70 13.52 2.49 -19.91
N LYS A 71 12.42 3.26 -19.89
CA LYS A 71 12.35 4.56 -19.20
C LYS A 71 12.58 4.44 -17.70
N VAL A 72 11.99 3.42 -17.06
CA VAL A 72 12.19 3.16 -15.62
C VAL A 72 13.65 2.84 -15.31
N ASN A 73 14.29 1.98 -16.11
CA ASN A 73 15.71 1.65 -15.94
C ASN A 73 16.61 2.88 -16.11
N GLN A 74 16.40 3.67 -17.17
CA GLN A 74 17.15 4.91 -17.40
C GLN A 74 16.98 5.90 -16.23
N SER A 75 15.77 6.06 -15.72
CA SER A 75 15.49 6.86 -14.52
C SER A 75 16.29 6.39 -13.31
N ARG A 76 16.37 5.06 -13.14
CA ARG A 76 17.05 4.46 -12.00
C ARG A 76 18.56 4.68 -12.04
N GLU A 77 19.18 4.62 -13.21
CA GLU A 77 20.62 4.88 -13.38
C GLU A 77 21.04 6.26 -12.86
N VAL A 78 20.19 7.27 -13.01
CA VAL A 78 20.43 8.62 -12.47
C VAL A 78 20.51 8.58 -10.94
N ILE A 79 19.62 7.83 -10.29
CA ILE A 79 19.61 7.70 -8.82
C ILE A 79 20.85 6.96 -8.34
N GLU A 80 21.22 5.86 -9.00
CA GLU A 80 22.42 5.10 -8.64
C GLU A 80 23.69 5.94 -8.79
N ARG A 81 23.75 6.79 -9.83
CA ARG A 81 24.86 7.75 -10.00
C ARG A 81 24.94 8.75 -8.86
N ILE A 82 23.82 9.40 -8.51
CA ILE A 82 23.75 10.37 -7.40
C ILE A 82 24.20 9.73 -6.07
N VAL A 83 23.75 8.51 -5.78
CA VAL A 83 24.12 7.80 -4.54
C VAL A 83 25.60 7.41 -4.54
N LYS A 84 26.12 6.95 -5.69
CA LYS A 84 27.53 6.59 -5.85
C LYS A 84 28.46 7.80 -5.72
N GLU A 85 28.08 8.93 -6.32
CA GLU A 85 28.84 10.19 -6.29
C GLU A 85 28.62 11.00 -5.01
N GLN A 86 27.71 10.57 -4.13
CA GLN A 86 27.34 11.27 -2.89
C GLN A 86 26.86 12.71 -3.12
N THR A 87 26.26 12.98 -4.27
CA THR A 87 25.71 14.30 -4.58
C THR A 87 24.56 14.63 -3.63
N VAL A 88 24.53 15.85 -3.09
CA VAL A 88 23.47 16.32 -2.19
C VAL A 88 22.19 16.60 -2.99
N VAL A 89 21.19 15.72 -2.86
CA VAL A 89 19.93 15.80 -3.59
C VAL A 89 18.74 15.50 -2.66
N TYR A 90 17.68 16.31 -2.78
CA TYR A 90 16.46 16.21 -1.98
C TYR A 90 15.85 14.81 -2.00
N GLY A 91 15.62 14.22 -0.83
CA GLY A 91 14.95 12.93 -0.67
C GLY A 91 15.70 11.72 -1.25
N ILE A 92 16.94 11.93 -1.71
CA ILE A 92 17.86 10.87 -2.13
C ILE A 92 19.00 10.73 -1.11
N THR A 93 19.73 11.81 -0.85
CA THR A 93 20.87 11.87 0.10
C THR A 93 20.63 12.87 1.23
N THR A 94 19.42 13.42 1.33
CA THR A 94 18.98 14.35 2.37
C THR A 94 17.64 13.92 2.97
N GLY A 95 17.26 14.52 4.10
CA GLY A 95 15.95 14.33 4.73
C GLY A 95 14.79 14.95 3.92
N PHE A 96 13.58 14.88 4.49
CA PHE A 96 12.34 15.37 3.86
C PHE A 96 11.76 16.58 4.61
N GLY A 97 11.01 17.43 3.90
CA GLY A 97 10.32 18.59 4.50
C GLY A 97 11.29 19.50 5.27
N LYS A 98 11.06 19.70 6.58
CA LYS A 98 11.91 20.53 7.45
C LYS A 98 13.38 20.06 7.47
N PHE A 99 13.64 18.78 7.19
CA PHE A 99 14.98 18.19 7.17
C PHE A 99 15.61 18.13 5.77
N ALA A 100 15.07 18.86 4.79
CA ALA A 100 15.58 18.89 3.40
C ALA A 100 17.06 19.30 3.28
N ARG A 101 17.61 19.98 4.30
CA ARG A 101 19.03 20.41 4.35
C ARG A 101 19.93 19.48 5.16
N THR A 102 19.37 18.43 5.76
CA THR A 102 20.14 17.46 6.56
C THR A 102 20.65 16.36 5.65
N VAL A 103 21.97 16.26 5.48
CA VAL A 103 22.61 15.19 4.70
C VAL A 103 22.51 13.86 5.47
N ILE A 104 22.19 12.79 4.76
CA ILE A 104 22.01 11.45 5.32
C ILE A 104 23.13 10.53 4.78
N PRO A 105 23.85 9.82 5.66
CA PRO A 105 24.86 8.85 5.24
C PRO A 105 24.30 7.74 4.34
N ASN A 106 25.09 7.28 3.37
CA ASN A 106 24.69 6.26 2.39
C ASN A 106 24.14 4.96 3.04
N ASN A 107 24.73 4.52 4.16
CA ASN A 107 24.29 3.33 4.89
C ASN A 107 22.93 3.50 5.60
N LYS A 108 22.42 4.72 5.71
CA LYS A 108 21.13 5.06 6.33
C LYS A 108 20.02 5.33 5.31
N LEU A 109 20.32 5.39 4.01
CA LEU A 109 19.34 5.77 2.99
C LEU A 109 18.17 4.79 2.87
N ARG A 110 18.40 3.49 3.09
CA ARG A 110 17.32 2.48 3.10
C ARG A 110 16.40 2.67 4.30
N GLU A 111 16.98 2.82 5.48
CA GLU A 111 16.26 3.08 6.74
C GLU A 111 15.44 4.38 6.64
N LEU A 112 16.01 5.42 6.02
CA LEU A 112 15.32 6.68 5.73
C LEU A 112 14.03 6.47 4.93
N GLN A 113 14.04 5.61 3.90
CA GLN A 113 12.83 5.35 3.10
C GLN A 113 11.75 4.61 3.90
N VAL A 114 12.13 3.62 4.70
CA VAL A 114 11.19 2.87 5.56
C VAL A 114 10.59 3.81 6.60
N ASN A 115 11.42 4.63 7.25
CA ASN A 115 10.97 5.60 8.24
C ASN A 115 10.07 6.68 7.62
N LEU A 116 10.32 7.10 6.38
CA LEU A 116 9.43 7.98 5.64
C LEU A 116 8.03 7.35 5.52
N VAL A 117 7.94 6.12 5.01
CA VAL A 117 6.66 5.40 4.85
C VAL A 117 5.95 5.29 6.19
N ARG A 118 6.63 4.80 7.23
CA ARG A 118 6.03 4.63 8.57
C ARG A 118 5.52 5.93 9.17
N SER A 119 6.33 6.99 9.11
CA SER A 119 5.98 8.29 9.72
C SER A 119 4.82 9.00 9.02
N HIS A 120 4.61 8.73 7.73
CA HIS A 120 3.54 9.36 6.94
C HIS A 120 2.27 8.51 6.84
N SER A 121 2.28 7.25 7.31
CA SER A 121 1.09 6.39 7.42
C SER A 121 0.17 6.82 8.58
N ALA A 122 -0.29 8.07 8.54
CA ALA A 122 -1.11 8.71 9.56
C ALA A 122 -2.59 8.86 9.15
N GLY A 123 -3.02 8.19 8.06
CA GLY A 123 -4.42 8.14 7.65
C GLY A 123 -5.31 7.44 8.69
N VAL A 124 -6.60 7.80 8.73
CA VAL A 124 -7.59 7.30 9.69
C VAL A 124 -8.92 6.95 9.02
N GLY A 125 -9.78 6.24 9.75
CA GLY A 125 -11.10 5.85 9.29
C GLY A 125 -11.15 4.45 8.68
N LYS A 126 -12.24 4.18 7.96
CA LYS A 126 -12.45 2.88 7.29
C LYS A 126 -11.48 2.76 6.10
N PRO A 127 -11.10 1.52 5.73
CA PRO A 127 -10.29 1.35 4.54
C PRO A 127 -11.12 1.66 3.30
N LEU A 128 -10.43 2.06 2.22
CA LEU A 128 -10.98 2.03 0.88
C LEU A 128 -11.53 0.64 0.53
N SER A 129 -12.53 0.62 -0.37
CA SER A 129 -12.97 -0.63 -0.97
C SER A 129 -11.82 -1.27 -1.77
N PRO A 130 -11.82 -2.60 -1.96
CA PRO A 130 -10.86 -3.27 -2.84
C PRO A 130 -10.78 -2.64 -4.23
N GLU A 131 -11.92 -2.21 -4.78
CA GLU A 131 -12.00 -1.56 -6.09
C GLU A 131 -11.23 -0.24 -6.13
N ARG A 132 -11.47 0.64 -5.15
CA ARG A 132 -10.76 1.93 -5.04
C ARG A 132 -9.27 1.75 -4.73
N SER A 133 -8.91 0.78 -3.89
CA SER A 133 -7.50 0.43 -3.65
C SER A 133 -6.81 -0.05 -4.92
N ARG A 134 -7.49 -0.84 -5.77
CA ARG A 134 -6.97 -1.24 -7.09
C ARG A 134 -6.77 -0.04 -8.00
N MET A 135 -7.75 0.86 -8.11
CA MET A 135 -7.60 2.07 -8.93
C MET A 135 -6.41 2.91 -8.49
N LEU A 136 -6.30 3.20 -7.19
CA LEU A 136 -5.21 3.99 -6.63
C LEU A 136 -3.83 3.33 -6.90
N LEU A 137 -3.72 2.01 -6.72
CA LEU A 137 -2.50 1.25 -6.99
C LEU A 137 -2.15 1.21 -8.50
N ALA A 138 -3.13 0.96 -9.37
CA ALA A 138 -2.96 0.99 -10.82
C ALA A 138 -2.45 2.34 -11.32
N LEU A 139 -3.03 3.44 -10.82
CA LEU A 139 -2.61 4.78 -11.20
C LEU A 139 -1.20 5.10 -10.68
N ARG A 140 -0.82 4.56 -9.50
CA ARG A 140 0.56 4.69 -9.02
C ARG A 140 1.54 3.95 -9.92
N ILE A 141 1.21 2.72 -10.33
CA ILE A 141 2.04 1.95 -11.27
C ILE A 141 2.20 2.73 -12.58
N ASN A 142 1.13 3.30 -13.14
CA ASN A 142 1.19 4.07 -14.38
C ASN A 142 2.11 5.29 -14.23
N VAL A 143 2.00 6.07 -13.15
CA VAL A 143 2.89 7.22 -12.93
C VAL A 143 4.34 6.81 -12.74
N LEU A 144 4.61 5.68 -12.09
CA LEU A 144 5.96 5.13 -11.97
C LEU A 144 6.53 4.68 -13.32
N ALA A 145 5.70 4.06 -14.16
CA ALA A 145 6.05 3.60 -15.51
C ALA A 145 6.48 4.74 -16.46
N LYS A 146 6.11 5.99 -16.15
CA LYS A 146 6.51 7.18 -16.94
C LYS A 146 8.03 7.44 -16.92
N GLY A 147 8.77 6.91 -15.93
CA GLY A 147 10.24 6.95 -15.91
C GLY A 147 10.87 8.22 -15.34
N TYR A 148 10.17 8.98 -14.49
CA TYR A 148 10.73 10.15 -13.81
C TYR A 148 10.85 9.99 -12.28
N SER A 149 10.51 8.79 -11.78
CA SER A 149 10.41 8.54 -10.34
C SER A 149 11.67 7.95 -9.72
N GLY A 150 12.59 7.39 -10.52
CA GLY A 150 13.82 6.76 -10.01
C GLY A 150 13.59 5.49 -9.18
N ILE A 151 12.41 4.88 -9.29
CA ILE A 151 12.14 3.54 -8.75
C ILE A 151 12.88 2.50 -9.58
N SER A 152 13.33 1.40 -8.98
CA SER A 152 13.90 0.29 -9.75
C SER A 152 12.80 -0.53 -10.43
N LEU A 153 13.11 -1.09 -11.60
CA LEU A 153 12.18 -1.97 -12.33
C LEU A 153 11.78 -3.18 -11.49
N GLU A 154 12.72 -3.77 -10.74
CA GLU A 154 12.45 -4.85 -9.77
C GLU A 154 11.34 -4.47 -8.79
N THR A 155 11.46 -3.32 -8.13
CA THR A 155 10.44 -2.86 -7.17
C THR A 155 9.11 -2.61 -7.86
N LEU A 156 9.10 -1.93 -9.02
CA LEU A 156 7.86 -1.70 -9.77
C LEU A 156 7.19 -3.00 -10.18
N GLN A 157 7.97 -4.03 -10.55
CA GLN A 157 7.46 -5.35 -10.89
C GLN A 157 6.82 -6.03 -9.67
N GLN A 158 7.41 -5.94 -8.47
CA GLN A 158 6.79 -6.44 -7.23
C GLN A 158 5.46 -5.74 -6.93
N VAL A 159 5.35 -4.43 -7.20
CA VAL A 159 4.09 -3.68 -7.06
C VAL A 159 3.03 -4.19 -8.04
N ILE A 160 3.43 -4.46 -9.29
CA ILE A 160 2.54 -5.03 -10.32
C ILE A 160 2.09 -6.45 -9.94
N GLU A 161 3.00 -7.28 -9.42
CA GLU A 161 2.70 -8.63 -8.94
C GLU A 161 1.66 -8.59 -7.81
N ALA A 162 1.82 -7.69 -6.83
CA ALA A 162 0.84 -7.49 -5.77
C ALA A 162 -0.53 -7.05 -6.31
N PHE A 163 -0.56 -6.12 -7.27
CA PHE A 163 -1.79 -5.71 -7.95
C PHE A 163 -2.47 -6.87 -8.68
N ASN A 164 -1.71 -7.64 -9.45
CA ASN A 164 -2.21 -8.77 -10.25
C ASN A 164 -2.73 -9.91 -9.36
N ALA A 165 -2.13 -10.10 -8.19
CA ALA A 165 -2.59 -11.04 -7.17
C ALA A 165 -3.76 -10.53 -6.30
N SER A 166 -4.25 -9.30 -6.55
CA SER A 166 -5.24 -8.62 -5.68
C SER A 166 -4.82 -8.55 -4.21
N CYS A 167 -3.51 -8.40 -3.95
CA CYS A 167 -2.97 -8.11 -2.63
C CYS A 167 -3.02 -6.60 -2.42
N LEU A 168 -4.03 -6.11 -1.69
CA LEU A 168 -4.37 -4.70 -1.60
C LEU A 168 -4.10 -4.15 -0.20
N PRO A 169 -3.20 -3.17 -0.03
CA PRO A 169 -2.97 -2.51 1.26
C PRO A 169 -4.23 -1.92 1.90
N TYR A 170 -4.25 -1.92 3.24
CA TYR A 170 -5.24 -1.18 4.03
C TYR A 170 -4.95 0.31 3.90
N ILE A 171 -5.78 1.02 3.13
CA ILE A 171 -5.63 2.46 2.89
C ILE A 171 -6.82 3.17 3.55
N PRO A 172 -6.63 3.89 4.67
CA PRO A 172 -7.72 4.64 5.29
C PRO A 172 -8.25 5.75 4.37
N GLU A 173 -9.56 5.97 4.40
CA GLU A 173 -10.23 6.94 3.51
C GLU A 173 -9.94 8.41 3.87
N LYS A 174 -9.44 8.71 5.07
CA LYS A 174 -9.14 10.08 5.53
C LYS A 174 -7.64 10.26 5.79
N GLY A 175 -7.12 11.44 5.45
CA GLY A 175 -5.73 11.84 5.75
C GLY A 175 -5.02 12.54 4.61
N THR A 176 -5.56 12.52 3.39
CA THR A 176 -5.06 13.40 2.32
C THR A 176 -5.46 14.85 2.55
N VAL A 177 -4.59 15.77 2.16
CA VAL A 177 -4.86 17.22 2.07
C VAL A 177 -5.07 17.69 0.63
N GLY A 178 -5.05 16.77 -0.35
CA GLY A 178 -5.40 17.03 -1.75
C GLY A 178 -4.52 18.04 -2.49
N ALA A 179 -3.32 18.34 -1.97
CA ALA A 179 -2.39 19.30 -2.56
C ALA A 179 -1.39 18.60 -3.51
N SER A 180 -0.09 18.69 -3.22
CA SER A 180 0.97 18.09 -4.05
C SER A 180 1.25 16.61 -3.75
N GLY A 181 0.61 16.04 -2.72
CA GLY A 181 0.81 14.64 -2.35
C GLY A 181 -0.28 14.10 -1.44
N ASP A 182 -0.91 13.00 -1.87
CA ASP A 182 -1.74 12.11 -1.07
C ASP A 182 -0.86 11.26 -0.14
N LEU A 183 0.00 11.93 0.63
CA LEU A 183 1.09 11.28 1.37
C LEU A 183 0.56 10.23 2.34
N ALA A 184 -0.49 10.53 3.11
CA ALA A 184 -1.01 9.57 4.07
C ALA A 184 -1.65 8.32 3.42
N PRO A 185 -2.57 8.44 2.45
CA PRO A 185 -3.07 7.27 1.73
C PRO A 185 -1.98 6.46 1.03
N LEU A 186 -1.05 7.13 0.33
CA LEU A 186 0.01 6.44 -0.41
C LEU A 186 1.08 5.84 0.51
N SER A 187 1.28 6.39 1.71
CA SER A 187 2.14 5.78 2.72
C SER A 187 1.53 4.51 3.27
N HIS A 188 0.22 4.47 3.51
CA HIS A 188 -0.49 3.24 3.86
C HIS A 188 -0.44 2.20 2.74
N LEU A 189 -0.51 2.63 1.47
CA LEU A 189 -0.25 1.77 0.31
C LEU A 189 1.16 1.17 0.35
N ALA A 190 2.18 2.00 0.54
CA ALA A 190 3.56 1.55 0.60
C ALA A 190 3.83 0.66 1.82
N LEU A 191 3.19 0.94 2.97
CA LEU A 191 3.31 0.19 4.22
C LEU A 191 2.92 -1.28 4.01
N GLY A 192 1.78 -1.53 3.37
CA GLY A 192 1.34 -2.88 3.01
C GLY A 192 2.33 -3.59 2.08
N LEU A 193 2.84 -2.90 1.07
CA LEU A 193 3.78 -3.47 0.10
C LEU A 193 5.14 -3.85 0.71
N ILE A 194 5.60 -3.14 1.74
CA ILE A 194 6.78 -3.52 2.53
C ILE A 194 6.48 -4.57 3.61
N GLY A 195 5.27 -5.14 3.62
CA GLY A 195 4.86 -6.22 4.51
C GLY A 195 4.40 -5.77 5.90
N GLU A 196 4.17 -4.47 6.10
CA GLU A 196 3.72 -3.90 7.37
C GLU A 196 2.23 -3.51 7.32
N GLY A 197 1.57 -3.50 8.48
CA GLY A 197 0.13 -3.21 8.55
C GLY A 197 -0.72 -4.35 7.99
N LYS A 198 -1.86 -4.00 7.39
CA LYS A 198 -2.85 -4.96 6.89
C LYS A 198 -2.98 -4.90 5.37
N MET A 199 -3.33 -6.03 4.77
CA MET A 199 -3.71 -6.14 3.37
C MET A 199 -4.99 -6.96 3.25
N TRP A 200 -5.73 -6.72 2.18
CA TRP A 200 -6.84 -7.53 1.74
C TRP A 200 -6.40 -8.42 0.59
N SER A 201 -6.90 -9.66 0.52
CA SER A 201 -6.89 -10.44 -0.71
C SER A 201 -8.11 -11.36 -0.81
N PRO A 202 -8.46 -11.86 -2.01
CA PRO A 202 -9.56 -12.80 -2.19
C PRO A 202 -9.40 -14.09 -1.37
N LYS A 203 -8.16 -14.53 -1.11
CA LYS A 203 -7.87 -15.75 -0.34
C LYS A 203 -8.00 -15.56 1.17
N SER A 204 -7.66 -14.38 1.68
CA SER A 204 -7.49 -14.15 3.13
C SER A 204 -8.46 -13.16 3.75
N GLY A 205 -9.19 -12.38 2.96
CA GLY A 205 -9.84 -11.18 3.46
C GLY A 205 -8.80 -10.20 4.00
N TRP A 206 -9.14 -9.44 5.05
CA TRP A 206 -8.18 -8.56 5.72
C TRP A 206 -7.30 -9.35 6.70
N ALA A 207 -5.99 -9.35 6.48
CA ALA A 207 -5.00 -9.98 7.33
C ALA A 207 -3.67 -9.18 7.36
N ASP A 208 -2.68 -9.64 8.12
CA ASP A 208 -1.36 -9.01 8.17
C ASP A 208 -0.69 -9.01 6.79
N ALA A 209 -0.15 -7.87 6.38
CA ALA A 209 0.36 -7.65 5.03
C ALA A 209 1.40 -8.70 4.60
N LYS A 210 2.36 -9.01 5.47
CA LYS A 210 3.36 -10.05 5.24
C LYS A 210 2.74 -11.42 4.95
N TYR A 211 1.76 -11.83 5.75
CA TYR A 211 1.06 -13.10 5.56
C TYR A 211 0.31 -13.14 4.22
N VAL A 212 -0.37 -12.03 3.88
CA VAL A 212 -1.11 -11.94 2.60
C VAL A 212 -0.18 -12.10 1.40
N LEU A 213 0.97 -11.42 1.41
CA LEU A 213 1.98 -11.52 0.36
C LEU A 213 2.52 -12.97 0.23
N GLU A 214 2.93 -13.58 1.36
CA GLU A 214 3.47 -14.95 1.38
C GLU A 214 2.44 -15.98 0.88
N ALA A 215 1.15 -15.83 1.24
CA ALA A 215 0.06 -16.69 0.76
C ALA A 215 -0.19 -16.60 -0.76
N HIS A 216 0.40 -15.62 -1.44
CA HIS A 216 0.38 -15.46 -2.90
C HIS A 216 1.75 -15.73 -3.54
N GLY A 217 2.72 -16.26 -2.79
CA GLY A 217 4.08 -16.50 -3.28
C GLY A 217 4.89 -15.21 -3.49
N LEU A 218 4.40 -14.09 -2.96
CA LEU A 218 5.06 -12.78 -3.04
C LEU A 218 5.89 -12.53 -1.78
N ARG A 219 6.79 -11.56 -1.87
CA ARG A 219 7.68 -11.16 -0.77
C ARG A 219 7.54 -9.66 -0.49
N PRO A 220 7.66 -9.22 0.77
CA PRO A 220 7.74 -7.80 1.11
C PRO A 220 8.82 -7.06 0.32
N ILE A 221 8.51 -5.85 -0.12
CA ILE A 221 9.44 -5.00 -0.86
C ILE A 221 10.55 -4.50 0.08
N THR A 222 11.81 -4.64 -0.35
CA THR A 222 12.96 -4.03 0.33
C THR A 222 13.36 -2.73 -0.38
N LEU A 223 12.99 -1.59 0.22
CA LEU A 223 13.21 -0.28 -0.39
C LEU A 223 14.70 0.04 -0.59
N LYS A 224 15.03 0.55 -1.77
CA LYS A 224 16.30 1.17 -2.14
C LYS A 224 16.21 2.69 -1.98
N PRO A 225 17.32 3.45 -2.08
CA PRO A 225 17.28 4.91 -2.02
C PRO A 225 16.23 5.49 -2.98
N LYS A 226 15.51 6.52 -2.51
CA LYS A 226 14.39 7.22 -3.17
C LYS A 226 13.09 6.42 -3.33
N GLU A 227 13.07 5.09 -3.14
CA GLU A 227 11.88 4.29 -3.50
C GLU A 227 10.69 4.50 -2.57
N GLY A 228 10.92 4.77 -1.27
CA GLY A 228 9.84 5.15 -0.35
C GLY A 228 9.17 6.43 -0.82
N LEU A 229 9.95 7.47 -1.12
CA LEU A 229 9.42 8.72 -1.68
C LEU A 229 8.72 8.50 -3.03
N ALA A 230 9.30 7.64 -3.88
CA ALA A 230 8.73 7.29 -5.17
C ALA A 230 7.43 6.47 -5.05
N LEU A 231 7.09 5.87 -3.91
CA LEU A 231 5.79 5.23 -3.72
C LEU A 231 4.74 6.20 -3.17
N ILE A 232 5.15 7.14 -2.33
CA ILE A 232 4.21 7.96 -1.55
C ILE A 232 3.90 9.34 -2.13
N ASN A 233 4.75 9.87 -3.02
CA ASN A 233 4.63 11.25 -3.49
C ASN A 233 3.86 11.34 -4.82
N GLY A 234 2.57 11.67 -4.75
CA GLY A 234 1.71 11.95 -5.91
C GLY A 234 0.25 12.11 -5.50
N THR A 235 -0.63 12.34 -6.48
CA THR A 235 -2.05 12.71 -6.29
C THR A 235 -3.02 11.57 -6.62
N GLN A 236 -2.60 10.31 -6.44
CA GLN A 236 -3.36 9.14 -6.90
C GLN A 236 -4.70 8.93 -6.17
N MET A 237 -4.84 9.33 -4.90
CA MET A 237 -6.10 9.22 -4.18
C MET A 237 -7.15 10.14 -4.81
N ILE A 238 -6.84 11.45 -4.92
CA ILE A 238 -7.79 12.41 -5.47
C ILE A 238 -8.06 12.14 -6.96
N THR A 239 -7.02 11.77 -7.73
CA THR A 239 -7.19 11.46 -9.16
C THR A 239 -8.02 10.20 -9.37
N SER A 240 -7.80 9.12 -8.60
CA SER A 240 -8.61 7.90 -8.76
C SER A 240 -10.09 8.10 -8.44
N LEU A 241 -10.41 8.85 -7.37
CA LEU A 241 -11.79 9.21 -7.04
C LEU A 241 -12.40 10.15 -8.09
N GLY A 242 -11.61 11.08 -8.64
CA GLY A 242 -12.02 11.94 -9.76
C GLY A 242 -12.36 11.14 -11.01
N CYS A 243 -11.55 10.14 -11.36
CA CYS A 243 -11.82 9.23 -12.47
C CYS A 243 -13.10 8.41 -12.23
N GLU A 244 -13.33 7.89 -11.02
CA GLU A 244 -14.57 7.18 -10.68
C GLU A 244 -15.81 8.07 -10.81
N ALA A 245 -15.69 9.37 -10.51
CA ALA A 245 -16.83 10.29 -10.53
C ALA A 245 -17.28 10.73 -11.93
N VAL A 246 -16.41 10.59 -12.94
CA VAL A 246 -16.71 10.99 -14.34
C VAL A 246 -17.16 9.82 -15.22
N GLU A 247 -17.12 8.60 -14.71
CA GLU A 247 -17.55 7.35 -15.36
C GLU A 247 -18.88 6.83 -14.76
#